data_AF-K4LDF4-F1
#
_entry.id   AF-K4LDF4-F1
#
_cell.length_a   1.000
_cell.length_b   1.000
_cell.length_c   1.000
_cell.angle_alpha   90.00
_cell.angle_beta   90.00
_cell.angle_gamma   90.00
#
_symmetry.space_group_name_H-M   'P 1'
#
loop_
_entity.id
_entity.type
_entity.pdbx_description
1 polymer ?
#
loop_
_entity_poly.entity_id
_entity_poly.type
_entity_poly.pdbx_seq_one_letter_code
_entity_poly.pdbx_strand_id
1 'polypeptide(L)'
;MDEAAAGLLEKVDIIRERMDVSYKKAKEALERAGGDVVSALVMLEEEKEKQRAGKLVGRLKAVWARSATSRLRLKRGDRTLLEIPASAGVLGLVGMLVSGELAVLGAVGTITALLNGCSLEVAAEESGDRSGEGAVDA
;
A
#
# COMPACT_ATOMS: atom_id res chain seq x y z
N MET A 1 26.00 -15.50 42.56
CA MET A 1 25.10 -15.81 41.43
C MET A 1 24.00 -14.76 41.31
N ASP A 2 23.54 -14.13 42.40
CA ASP A 2 22.52 -13.06 42.38
C ASP A 2 22.88 -11.81 41.58
N GLU A 3 24.14 -11.37 41.60
CA GLU A 3 24.56 -10.12 40.93
C GLU A 3 24.41 -10.17 39.39
N ALA A 4 24.66 -11.34 38.79
CA ALA A 4 24.49 -11.55 37.37
C ALA A 4 23.00 -11.58 36.97
N ALA A 5 22.13 -12.12 37.83
CA ALA A 5 20.68 -12.14 37.61
C ALA A 5 20.08 -10.74 37.78
N ALA A 6 20.55 -9.97 38.78
CA ALA A 6 20.14 -8.59 39.00
C ALA A 6 20.52 -7.68 37.82
N GLY A 7 21.76 -7.78 37.32
CA GLY A 7 22.20 -7.01 36.16
C GLY A 7 21.48 -7.40 34.86
N LEU A 8 21.07 -8.67 34.71
CA LEU A 8 20.26 -9.09 33.56
C LEU A 8 18.87 -8.47 33.60
N LEU A 9 18.23 -8.44 34.77
CA LEU A 9 16.89 -7.87 34.95
C LEU A 9 16.90 -6.38 34.60
N GLU A 10 17.86 -5.62 35.14
CA GLU A 10 18.00 -4.18 34.89
C GLU A 10 18.11 -3.86 33.40
N LYS A 11 18.95 -4.60 32.67
CA LYS A 11 19.11 -4.44 31.22
C LYS A 11 17.81 -4.72 30.46
N VAL A 12 17.08 -5.76 30.86
CA VAL A 12 15.79 -6.11 30.25
C VAL A 12 14.74 -5.03 30.52
N ASP A 13 14.73 -4.46 31.73
CA ASP A 13 13.79 -3.40 32.11
C ASP A 13 14.04 -2.11 31.32
N ILE A 14 15.30 -1.70 31.15
CA ILE A 14 15.66 -0.55 30.31
C ILE A 14 15.11 -0.72 28.88
N ILE A 15 15.26 -1.91 28.30
CA ILE A 15 14.77 -2.20 26.94
C ILE A 15 13.25 -2.11 26.89
N ARG A 16 12.55 -2.66 27.89
CA ARG A 16 11.07 -2.60 27.96
C ARG A 16 10.57 -1.17 28.06
N GLU A 17 11.17 -0.37 28.94
CA GLU A 17 10.77 1.02 29.17
C GLU A 17 10.95 1.87 27.90
N ARG A 18 12.04 1.66 27.16
CA ARG A 18 12.35 2.43 25.95
C ARG A 18 11.55 1.99 24.72
N MET A 19 11.30 0.69 24.58
CA MET A 19 10.73 0.12 23.35
C MET A 19 9.25 -0.26 23.47
N ASP A 20 8.69 -0.23 24.67
CA ASP A 20 7.34 -0.70 24.99
C ASP A 20 7.09 -2.13 24.49
N VAL A 21 7.93 -3.07 24.97
CA VAL A 21 7.90 -4.49 24.56
C VAL A 21 7.73 -5.44 25.75
N SER A 22 7.31 -6.68 25.49
CA SER A 22 7.19 -7.71 26.52
C SER A 22 8.56 -8.14 27.09
N TYR A 23 8.59 -8.65 28.32
CA TYR A 23 9.81 -9.15 28.97
C TYR A 23 10.50 -10.21 28.11
N LYS A 24 9.71 -11.11 27.54
CA LYS A 24 10.19 -12.13 26.62
C LYS A 24 10.90 -11.51 25.42
N LYS A 25 10.28 -10.51 24.76
CA LYS A 25 10.85 -9.87 23.58
C LYS A 25 12.11 -9.05 23.91
N ALA A 26 12.13 -8.35 25.05
CA ALA A 26 13.31 -7.64 25.53
C ALA A 26 14.47 -8.60 25.84
N LYS A 27 14.20 -9.72 26.52
CA LYS A 27 15.19 -10.78 26.78
C LYS A 27 15.76 -11.35 25.48
N GLU A 28 14.91 -11.73 24.54
CA GLU A 28 15.35 -12.27 23.24
C GLU A 28 16.19 -11.26 22.45
N ALA A 29 15.85 -9.97 22.48
CA ALA A 29 16.64 -8.92 21.85
C ALA A 29 18.01 -8.77 22.52
N LEU A 30 18.06 -8.78 23.86
CA LEU A 30 19.28 -8.69 24.63
C LEU A 30 20.19 -9.92 24.41
N GLU A 31 19.61 -11.12 24.32
CA GLU A 31 20.34 -12.36 24.03
C GLU A 31 20.96 -12.34 22.63
N ARG A 32 20.20 -11.91 21.61
CA ARG A 32 20.73 -11.73 20.24
C ARG A 32 21.82 -10.65 20.18
N ALA A 33 21.74 -9.66 21.04
CA ALA A 33 22.73 -8.59 21.16
C ALA A 33 23.98 -8.98 21.96
N GLY A 34 24.08 -10.24 22.42
CA GLY A 34 25.19 -10.67 23.26
C GLY A 34 25.29 -9.93 24.60
N GLY A 35 24.16 -9.43 25.11
CA GLY A 35 24.10 -8.68 26.37
C GLY A 35 24.37 -7.17 26.26
N ASP A 36 24.51 -6.63 25.05
CA ASP A 36 24.62 -5.20 24.80
C ASP A 36 23.23 -4.54 24.63
N VAL A 37 22.93 -3.58 25.51
CA VAL A 37 21.61 -2.91 25.55
C VAL A 37 21.41 -2.04 24.32
N VAL A 38 22.44 -1.31 23.89
CA VAL A 38 22.34 -0.38 22.75
C VAL A 38 22.03 -1.16 21.47
N SER A 39 22.77 -2.24 21.21
CA SER A 39 22.54 -3.11 20.06
C SER A 39 21.15 -3.76 20.10
N ALA A 40 20.67 -4.16 21.28
CA ALA A 40 19.30 -4.68 21.45
C ALA A 40 18.22 -3.64 21.10
N LEU A 41 18.41 -2.38 21.51
CA LEU A 41 17.50 -1.28 21.18
C LEU A 41 17.49 -1.01 19.66
N VAL A 42 18.67 -0.90 19.03
CA VAL A 42 18.80 -0.69 17.58
C VAL A 42 18.11 -1.81 16.80
N MET A 43 18.31 -3.07 17.18
CA MET A 43 17.63 -4.20 16.54
C MET A 43 16.11 -4.12 16.66
N LEU A 44 15.59 -3.75 17.82
CA LEU A 44 14.15 -3.60 18.04
C LEU A 44 13.56 -2.43 17.26
N GLU A 45 14.30 -1.32 17.12
CA GLU A 45 13.90 -0.17 16.29
C GLU A 45 13.79 -0.57 14.82
N GLU A 46 14.81 -1.23 14.28
CA GLU A 46 14.80 -1.71 12.90
C GLU A 46 13.65 -2.69 12.62
N GLU A 47 13.38 -3.61 13.55
CA GLU A 47 12.25 -4.54 13.43
C GLU A 47 10.92 -3.79 13.38
N LYS A 48 10.75 -2.75 14.21
CA LYS A 48 9.53 -1.94 14.26
C LYS A 48 9.33 -1.16 12.97
N GLU A 49 10.40 -0.59 12.42
CA GLU A 49 10.38 0.11 11.13
C GLU A 49 10.07 -0.86 9.97
N LYS A 50 10.70 -2.04 9.93
CA LYS A 50 10.40 -3.09 8.93
C LYS A 50 8.95 -3.54 8.98
N GLN A 51 8.39 -3.72 10.18
CA GLN A 51 6.96 -4.05 10.35
C GLN A 51 6.04 -2.93 9.90
N ARG A 52 6.39 -1.67 10.19
CA ARG A 52 5.63 -0.49 9.73
C ARG A 52 5.63 -0.38 8.22
N ALA A 53 6.80 -0.52 7.59
CA ALA A 53 6.95 -0.56 6.14
C ALA A 53 6.14 -1.70 5.53
N GLY A 54 6.24 -2.91 6.08
CA GLY A 54 5.47 -4.08 5.64
C GLY A 54 3.95 -3.86 5.73
N LYS A 55 3.45 -3.26 6.82
CA LYS A 55 2.03 -2.90 6.96
C LYS A 55 1.58 -1.87 5.93
N LEU A 56 2.40 -0.85 5.65
CA LEU A 56 2.10 0.17 4.64
C LEU A 56 2.05 -0.44 3.23
N VAL A 57 3.03 -1.28 2.88
CA VAL A 57 3.05 -2.01 1.61
C VAL A 57 1.85 -2.95 1.49
N GLY A 58 1.48 -3.64 2.57
CA GLY A 58 0.29 -4.49 2.61
C GLY A 58 -1.00 -3.70 2.36
N ARG A 59 -1.15 -2.53 2.99
CA ARG A 59 -2.29 -1.63 2.76
C ARG A 59 -2.33 -1.12 1.33
N LEU A 60 -1.18 -0.73 0.76
CA LEU A 60 -1.10 -0.30 -0.63
C LEU A 60 -1.46 -1.44 -1.59
N LYS A 61 -0.97 -2.66 -1.35
CA LYS A 61 -1.35 -3.85 -2.12
C LYS A 61 -2.86 -4.13 -2.05
N ALA A 62 -3.49 -3.98 -0.88
CA ALA A 62 -4.93 -4.16 -0.74
C ALA A 62 -5.73 -3.11 -1.54
N VAL A 63 -5.28 -1.85 -1.54
CA VAL A 63 -5.87 -0.79 -2.38
C VAL A 63 -5.66 -1.08 -3.86
N TRP A 64 -4.48 -1.56 -4.24
CA TRP A 64 -4.16 -1.87 -5.64
C TRP A 64 -4.95 -3.06 -6.17
N ALA A 65 -5.15 -4.10 -5.35
CA ALA A 65 -6.01 -5.23 -5.66
C ALA A 65 -7.47 -4.79 -5.90
N ARG A 66 -7.95 -3.77 -5.18
CA ARG A 66 -9.28 -3.17 -5.41
C ARG A 66 -9.34 -2.28 -6.66
N SER A 67 -8.20 -1.72 -7.07
CA SER A 67 -8.08 -0.85 -8.26
C SER A 67 -7.92 -1.62 -9.57
N ALA A 68 -7.54 -2.90 -9.56
CA ALA A 68 -7.28 -3.67 -10.78
C ALA A 68 -8.48 -3.72 -11.74
N THR A 69 -9.70 -3.62 -11.21
CA THR A 69 -10.95 -3.67 -11.97
C THR A 69 -11.57 -2.30 -12.26
N SER A 70 -11.00 -1.19 -11.76
CA SER A 70 -11.49 0.14 -12.11
C SER A 70 -11.10 0.49 -13.55
N ARG A 71 -12.07 0.88 -14.38
CA ARG A 71 -11.85 1.24 -15.78
C ARG A 71 -12.15 2.71 -16.03
N LEU A 72 -11.27 3.35 -16.78
CA LEU A 72 -11.41 4.70 -17.28
C LEU A 72 -12.07 4.65 -18.66
N ARG A 73 -13.19 5.36 -18.84
CA ARG A 73 -13.91 5.44 -20.11
C ARG A 73 -13.87 6.87 -20.65
N LEU A 74 -13.40 7.02 -21.88
CA LEU A 74 -13.50 8.27 -22.62
C LEU A 74 -14.76 8.22 -23.47
N LYS A 75 -15.70 9.12 -23.22
CA LYS A 75 -16.96 9.23 -23.95
C LYS A 75 -17.02 10.48 -24.79
N ARG A 76 -17.84 10.45 -25.85
CA ARG A 76 -18.28 11.64 -26.60
C ARG A 76 -19.78 11.49 -26.86
N GLY A 77 -20.59 12.25 -26.12
CA GLY A 77 -22.03 11.96 -25.99
C GLY A 77 -22.25 10.56 -25.41
N ASP A 78 -23.14 9.78 -26.02
CA ASP A 78 -23.49 8.43 -25.55
C ASP A 78 -22.51 7.33 -26.01
N ARG A 79 -21.47 7.69 -26.76
CA ARG A 79 -20.50 6.72 -27.32
C ARG A 79 -19.22 6.69 -26.51
N THR A 80 -18.81 5.49 -26.09
CA THR A 80 -17.48 5.23 -25.52
C THR A 80 -16.46 5.10 -26.65
N LEU A 81 -15.43 5.95 -26.66
CA LEU A 81 -14.34 5.96 -27.64
C LEU A 81 -13.16 5.11 -27.19
N LEU A 82 -12.87 5.08 -25.89
CA LEU A 82 -11.74 4.36 -25.31
C LEU A 82 -12.11 3.86 -23.92
N GLU A 83 -11.71 2.63 -23.60
CA GLU A 83 -11.83 2.05 -22.26
C GLU A 83 -10.51 1.39 -21.86
N ILE A 84 -9.90 1.85 -20.78
CA ILE A 84 -8.61 1.36 -20.28
C ILE A 84 -8.66 1.14 -18.76
N PRO A 85 -7.91 0.19 -18.19
CA PRO A 85 -7.78 0.09 -16.75
C PRO A 85 -7.24 1.39 -16.15
N ALA A 86 -7.78 1.83 -15.02
CA ALA A 86 -7.31 3.03 -14.35
C ALA A 86 -5.81 2.93 -13.96
N SER A 87 -5.32 1.72 -13.69
CA SER A 87 -3.91 1.43 -13.46
C SER A 87 -3.03 1.71 -14.69
N ALA A 88 -3.54 1.48 -15.91
CA ALA A 88 -2.83 1.82 -17.14
C ALA A 88 -2.69 3.34 -17.32
N GLY A 89 -3.61 4.14 -16.77
CA GLY A 89 -3.50 5.60 -16.74
C GLY A 89 -2.26 6.08 -15.99
N VAL A 90 -1.90 5.44 -14.87
CA VAL A 90 -0.68 5.76 -14.11
C VAL A 90 0.57 5.48 -14.94
N LEU A 91 0.61 4.36 -15.66
CA LEU A 91 1.72 4.04 -16.57
C LEU A 91 1.82 5.07 -17.71
N GLY A 92 0.69 5.51 -18.24
CA GLY A 92 0.64 6.58 -19.24
C GLY A 92 1.25 7.88 -18.72
N LEU A 93 0.90 8.31 -17.50
CA LEU A 93 1.47 9.52 -16.89
C LEU A 93 2.98 9.40 -16.66
N VAL A 94 3.46 8.26 -16.17
CA VAL A 94 4.90 8.02 -16.01
C VAL A 94 5.61 8.04 -17.37
N GLY A 95 5.02 7.42 -18.40
CA GLY A 95 5.55 7.45 -19.77
C GLY A 95 5.67 8.87 -20.32
N MET A 96 4.70 9.74 -20.04
CA MET A 96 4.74 11.15 -20.41
C MET A 96 5.88 11.91 -19.71
N LEU A 97 6.20 11.58 -18.46
CA LEU A 97 7.31 12.22 -17.75
C LEU A 97 8.69 11.78 -18.29
N VAL A 98 8.80 10.53 -18.74
CA VAL A 98 10.07 9.95 -19.22
C VAL A 98 10.37 10.35 -20.67
N SER A 99 9.34 10.58 -21.49
CA SER A 99 9.51 10.92 -22.92
C SER A 99 8.79 12.20 -23.29
N GLY A 100 9.56 13.19 -23.77
CA GLY A 100 9.02 14.46 -24.25
C GLY A 100 8.03 14.31 -25.42
N GLU A 101 8.22 13.31 -26.29
CA GLU A 101 7.28 13.02 -27.38
C GLU A 101 5.93 12.56 -26.85
N LEU A 102 5.95 11.65 -25.86
CA LEU A 102 4.74 11.20 -25.16
C LEU A 102 4.06 12.33 -24.39
N ALA A 103 4.84 13.23 -23.76
CA ALA A 103 4.33 14.41 -23.08
C ALA A 103 3.53 15.32 -24.04
N VAL A 104 4.13 15.64 -25.20
CA VAL A 104 3.48 16.48 -26.21
C VAL A 104 2.23 15.80 -26.76
N LEU A 105 2.32 14.51 -27.10
CA LEU A 105 1.16 13.74 -27.58
C LEU A 105 0.03 13.71 -26.55
N GLY A 106 0.34 13.47 -25.28
CA GLY A 106 -0.67 13.45 -24.23
C GLY A 106 -1.26 14.84 -23.96
N ALA A 107 -0.47 15.92 -24.00
CA ALA A 107 -0.96 17.28 -23.84
C ALA A 107 -1.91 17.69 -25.00
N VAL A 108 -1.49 17.46 -26.25
CA VAL A 108 -2.32 17.76 -27.42
C VAL A 108 -3.58 16.90 -27.42
N GLY A 109 -3.45 15.60 -27.12
CA GLY A 109 -4.56 14.66 -27.07
C GLY A 109 -5.60 15.06 -26.01
N THR A 110 -5.15 15.41 -24.81
CA THR A 110 -6.06 15.84 -23.72
C THR A 110 -6.76 17.16 -24.04
N ILE A 111 -6.04 18.18 -24.52
CA ILE A 111 -6.65 19.47 -24.91
C ILE A 111 -7.68 19.25 -26.03
N THR A 112 -7.31 18.50 -27.07
CA THR A 112 -8.21 18.21 -28.21
C THR A 112 -9.46 17.47 -27.76
N ALA A 113 -9.31 16.49 -26.85
CA ALA A 113 -10.44 15.76 -26.29
C ALA A 113 -11.40 16.68 -25.55
N LEU A 114 -10.90 17.60 -24.71
CA LEU A 114 -11.73 18.56 -23.99
C LEU A 114 -12.49 19.50 -24.94
N LEU A 115 -11.80 20.06 -25.94
CA LEU A 115 -12.41 20.94 -26.94
C LEU A 115 -13.48 20.23 -27.78
N ASN A 116 -13.34 18.92 -27.99
CA ASN A 116 -14.24 18.12 -28.81
C ASN A 116 -15.44 17.52 -28.03
N GLY A 117 -15.63 17.96 -26.78
CA GLY A 117 -16.72 17.51 -25.90
C GLY A 117 -16.55 16.08 -25.39
N CYS A 118 -15.31 15.58 -25.31
CA CYS A 118 -15.06 14.29 -24.69
C CYS A 118 -15.13 14.40 -23.16
N SER A 119 -15.80 13.45 -22.51
CA SER A 119 -15.89 13.32 -21.05
C SER A 119 -15.15 12.07 -20.57
N LEU A 120 -14.54 12.19 -19.39
CA LEU A 120 -13.82 11.11 -18.73
C LEU A 120 -14.66 10.60 -17.57
N GLU A 121 -15.02 9.32 -17.60
CA GLU A 121 -15.77 8.65 -16.54
C GLU A 121 -14.91 7.55 -15.91
N VAL A 122 -14.98 7.45 -14.58
CA VAL A 122 -14.41 6.32 -13.83
C VAL A 122 -15.52 5.30 -13.63
N ALA A 123 -15.50 4.23 -14.43
CA ALA A 123 -16.33 3.07 -14.22
C ALA A 123 -15.65 2.17 -13.17
N ALA A 124 -16.09 2.26 -11.92
CA ALA A 124 -15.84 1.18 -10.97
C ALA A 124 -16.70 -0.01 -11.41
N GLU A 125 -16.13 -1.20 -11.50
CA GLU A 125 -16.97 -2.41 -11.59
C GLU A 125 -17.78 -2.48 -10.29
N GLU A 126 -19.09 -2.26 -10.41
CA GLU A 126 -20.05 -2.63 -9.38
C GLU A 126 -19.95 -4.15 -9.27
N SER A 127 -19.39 -4.61 -8.14
CA SER A 127 -19.40 -6.01 -7.77
C SER A 127 -20.85 -6.47 -7.77
N GLY A 128 -21.26 -7.12 -8.86
CA GLY A 128 -22.59 -7.65 -9.02
C GLY A 128 -22.86 -8.69 -7.94
N ASP A 129 -23.54 -8.27 -6.89
CA ASP A 129 -24.29 -9.19 -6.05
C ASP A 129 -25.49 -9.66 -6.86
N ARG A 130 -25.30 -10.75 -7.62
CA ARG A 130 -26.42 -11.57 -8.05
C ARG A 130 -26.80 -12.49 -6.90
N SER A 131 -27.38 -11.92 -5.85
CA SER A 131 -28.29 -12.63 -4.97
C SER A 131 -29.69 -12.15 -5.32
N GLY A 132 -30.40 -12.98 -6.07
CA GLY A 132 -31.73 -12.68 -6.59
C GLY A 132 -32.40 -13.97 -7.01
N GLU A 133 -32.91 -14.67 -6.00
CA GLU A 133 -34.19 -15.39 -5.94
C GLU A 133 -34.62 -16.22 -7.16
N GLY A 134 -34.75 -17.52 -6.92
CA GLY A 134 -35.37 -18.46 -7.84
C GLY A 134 -35.79 -19.75 -7.13
N ALA A 135 -36.40 -19.64 -5.95
CA ALA A 135 -37.21 -20.70 -5.37
C ALA A 135 -38.63 -20.16 -5.20
N VAL A 136 -39.59 -20.62 -6.01
CA VAL A 136 -40.88 -21.17 -5.56
C VAL A 136 -41.69 -21.73 -6.75
N ASP A 137 -42.21 -22.92 -6.49
CA ASP A 137 -43.19 -23.78 -7.17
C ASP A 137 -44.24 -23.15 -8.10
N ALA A 138 -44.49 -23.83 -9.24
CA ALA A 138 -45.79 -24.40 -9.65
C ALA A 138 -45.66 -25.20 -10.96
#